data_AF-A0A010Z7S1-F1
#
_entry.id   AF-A0A010Z7S1-F1
#
_cell.length_a   1.000
_cell.length_b   1.000
_cell.length_c   1.000
_cell.angle_alpha   90.00
_cell.angle_beta   90.00
_cell.angle_gamma   90.00
#
_symmetry.space_group_name_H-M   'P 1'
#
loop_
_entity.id
_entity.type
_entity.pdbx_description
1 polymer ?
#
loop_
_entity_poly.entity_id
_entity_poly.type
_entity_poly.pdbx_seq_one_letter_code
_entity_poly.pdbx_strand_id
1 'polypeptide(L)'
;MIVQTVLIRWMKNTRGEPYASLRTRQPAAFPLPAAIPTNPYPLEKERILMHRLIFHQTVKGIEQMDDTCEWLPMPAADIKIGHAKLPGLLPQRHAEYIAVRFGYDPSFGKPVRTDDRSGLLDELAFVLGKGQYGRIIINGRRTIEEGSVYELRTFNLWNTEDASSLSTLNQRITLG
;
A
#
# COMPACT_ATOMS: atom_id res chain seq x y z
N MET A 1 -5.69 11.93 5.23
CA MET A 1 -5.12 11.13 4.12
C MET A 1 -5.69 9.72 4.19
N ILE A 2 -5.88 9.08 3.04
CA ILE A 2 -6.28 7.67 2.95
C ILE A 2 -5.15 6.90 2.29
N VAL A 3 -4.81 5.74 2.84
CA VAL A 3 -3.80 4.83 2.31
C VAL A 3 -4.40 3.45 2.17
N GLN A 4 -4.44 2.92 0.96
CA GLN A 4 -4.80 1.52 0.73
C GLN A 4 -3.54 0.71 0.39
N THR A 5 -3.36 -0.41 1.08
CA THR A 5 -2.32 -1.38 0.78
C THR A 5 -2.95 -2.63 0.20
N VAL A 6 -2.50 -3.02 -0.99
CA VAL A 6 -2.92 -4.24 -1.66
C VAL A 6 -1.71 -5.14 -1.80
N LEU A 7 -1.75 -6.32 -1.21
CA LEU A 7 -0.70 -7.32 -1.31
C LEU A 7 -1.23 -8.58 -1.96
N ILE A 8 -0.69 -8.95 -3.11
CA ILE A 8 -0.97 -10.24 -3.75
C ILE A 8 0.27 -11.12 -3.58
N ARG A 9 0.08 -12.30 -2.98
CA ARG A 9 1.14 -13.31 -2.78
C ARG A 9 0.90 -14.52 -3.67
N TRP A 10 1.97 -15.13 -4.16
CA TRP A 10 1.89 -16.41 -4.88
C TRP A 10 3.18 -17.22 -4.74
N MET A 11 3.06 -18.53 -4.93
CA MET A 11 4.19 -19.46 -4.88
C MET A 11 4.77 -19.67 -6.28
N LYS A 12 5.95 -20.29 -6.37
CA LYS A 12 6.62 -20.59 -7.64
C LYS A 12 5.73 -21.40 -8.61
N ASN A 13 4.93 -22.33 -8.09
CA ASN A 13 4.01 -23.17 -8.88
C ASN A 13 2.83 -22.40 -9.49
N THR A 14 2.51 -21.21 -8.98
CA THR A 14 1.44 -20.33 -9.50
C THR A 14 2.00 -19.04 -10.13
N ARG A 15 3.31 -19.01 -10.45
CA ARG A 15 3.98 -17.84 -11.05
C ARG A 15 3.61 -17.60 -12.52
N GLY A 16 3.55 -18.66 -13.32
CA GLY A 16 3.38 -18.59 -14.78
C GLY A 16 1.92 -18.55 -15.24
N GLU A 17 1.73 -18.63 -16.56
CA GLU A 17 0.41 -18.90 -17.16
C GLU A 17 -0.14 -20.26 -16.66
N PRO A 18 -1.48 -20.40 -16.51
CA PRO A 18 -2.54 -19.42 -16.79
C PRO A 18 -2.74 -18.36 -15.69
N TYR A 19 -2.04 -18.51 -14.56
CA TYR A 19 -2.34 -17.75 -13.35
C TYR A 19 -1.80 -16.32 -13.36
N ALA A 20 -0.79 -16.03 -14.20
CA ALA A 20 -0.27 -14.68 -14.37
C ALA A 20 -1.34 -13.69 -14.84
N SER A 21 -2.21 -14.13 -15.77
CA SER A 21 -3.34 -13.33 -16.27
C SER A 21 -4.35 -12.94 -15.17
N LEU A 22 -4.52 -13.75 -14.13
CA LEU A 22 -5.43 -13.45 -13.01
C LEU A 22 -4.98 -12.23 -12.22
N ARG A 23 -3.67 -12.03 -12.05
CA ARG A 23 -3.13 -10.87 -11.33
C ARG A 23 -3.32 -9.58 -12.12
N THR A 24 -3.14 -9.64 -13.44
CA THR A 24 -3.31 -8.48 -14.32
C THR A 24 -4.76 -7.99 -14.38
N ARG A 25 -5.74 -8.87 -14.10
CA ARG A 25 -7.16 -8.54 -14.07
C ARG A 25 -7.64 -7.97 -12.72
N GLN A 26 -6.80 -8.00 -11.68
CA GLN A 26 -7.17 -7.42 -10.39
C GLN A 26 -7.28 -5.90 -10.52
N PRO A 27 -8.26 -5.26 -9.85
CA PRO A 27 -8.38 -3.83 -9.89
C PRO A 27 -7.17 -3.19 -9.20
N ALA A 28 -6.75 -2.03 -9.71
CA ALA A 28 -5.59 -1.32 -9.18
C ALA A 28 -5.84 -0.70 -7.79
N ALA A 29 -7.11 -0.50 -7.43
CA ALA A 29 -7.57 -0.19 -6.08
C ALA A 29 -8.94 -0.82 -5.84
N PHE A 30 -9.28 -1.00 -4.57
CA PHE A 30 -10.53 -1.59 -4.13
C PHE A 30 -11.41 -0.54 -3.44
N PRO A 31 -12.74 -0.73 -3.42
CA PRO A 31 -13.59 0.10 -2.57
C PRO A 31 -13.18 -0.05 -1.11
N LEU A 32 -13.26 1.05 -0.35
CA LEU A 32 -13.21 0.94 1.11
C LEU A 32 -14.41 0.12 1.62
N PRO A 33 -14.30 -0.52 2.79
CA PRO A 33 -15.41 -1.25 3.38
C PRO A 33 -16.59 -0.31 3.65
N ALA A 34 -17.81 -0.84 3.50
CA ALA A 34 -19.04 -0.08 3.69
C ALA A 34 -19.14 0.57 5.09
N ALA A 35 -18.60 -0.11 6.10
CA ALA A 35 -18.47 0.41 7.45
C ALA A 35 -17.01 0.81 7.70
N ILE A 36 -16.74 2.12 7.63
CA ILE A 36 -15.47 2.68 8.08
C ILE A 36 -15.51 2.74 9.61
N PRO A 37 -14.46 2.25 10.32
CA PRO A 37 -14.43 2.31 11.77
C PRO A 37 -14.48 3.76 12.26
N THR A 38 -15.15 3.98 13.40
CA THR A 38 -15.16 5.27 14.08
C THR A 38 -13.74 5.71 14.37
N ASN A 39 -13.41 6.96 14.03
CA ASN A 39 -12.10 7.53 14.31
C ASN A 39 -11.91 7.70 15.83
N PRO A 40 -10.95 6.99 16.45
CA PRO A 40 -10.72 7.09 17.89
C PRO A 40 -9.84 8.30 18.26
N TYR A 41 -9.27 9.01 17.27
CA TYR A 41 -8.35 10.11 17.51
C TYR A 41 -9.06 11.47 17.53
N PRO A 42 -8.58 12.43 18.35
CA PRO A 42 -9.11 13.79 18.36
C PRO A 42 -9.05 14.44 16.98
N LEU A 43 -10.00 15.35 16.70
CA LEU A 43 -10.16 15.97 15.38
C LEU A 43 -8.95 16.82 14.98
N GLU A 44 -8.30 17.43 15.96
CA GLU A 44 -7.10 18.26 15.84
C GLU A 44 -5.83 17.46 15.54
N LYS A 45 -5.86 16.13 15.70
CA LYS A 45 -4.72 15.28 15.37
C LYS A 45 -4.81 14.79 13.92
N GLU A 46 -3.70 14.95 13.22
CA GLU A 46 -3.51 14.36 11.91
C GLU A 46 -3.52 12.84 11.97
N ARG A 47 -4.12 12.24 10.94
CA ARG A 47 -4.48 10.83 10.92
C ARG A 47 -4.55 10.29 9.51
N ILE A 48 -4.38 8.99 9.44
CA ILE A 48 -4.41 8.21 8.21
C ILE A 48 -5.50 7.16 8.35
N LEU A 49 -6.42 7.13 7.40
CA LEU A 49 -7.30 5.96 7.25
C LEU A 49 -6.54 4.93 6.41
N MET A 50 -6.13 3.83 7.03
CA MET A 50 -5.50 2.72 6.34
C MET A 50 -6.55 1.68 5.97
N HIS A 51 -6.52 1.22 4.72
CA HIS A 51 -7.23 0.02 4.27
C HIS A 51 -6.22 -1.01 3.77
N ARG A 52 -6.19 -2.19 4.36
CA ARG A 52 -5.21 -3.23 4.08
C ARG A 52 -5.91 -4.46 3.55
N LEU A 53 -5.50 -4.86 2.35
CA LEU A 53 -5.99 -6.02 1.64
C LEU A 53 -4.83 -6.97 1.35
N ILE A 54 -5.00 -8.22 1.73
CA ILE A 54 -4.05 -9.29 1.41
C ILE A 54 -4.78 -10.38 0.64
N PHE A 55 -4.18 -10.77 -0.47
CA PHE A 55 -4.65 -11.83 -1.33
C PHE A 55 -3.57 -12.89 -1.48
N HIS A 56 -4.00 -14.14 -1.56
CA HIS A 56 -3.15 -15.28 -1.88
C HIS A 56 -3.66 -15.94 -3.16
N GLN A 57 -2.78 -16.08 -4.14
CA GLN A 57 -3.10 -16.75 -5.38
C GLN A 57 -2.71 -18.23 -5.32
N THR A 58 -3.73 -19.07 -5.36
CA THR A 58 -3.63 -20.53 -5.38
C THR A 58 -3.88 -21.05 -6.81
N VAL A 59 -3.82 -22.37 -6.98
CA VAL A 59 -4.21 -23.01 -8.25
C VAL A 59 -5.71 -22.87 -8.54
N LYS A 60 -6.53 -22.53 -7.53
CA LYS A 60 -7.98 -22.36 -7.65
C LYS A 60 -8.40 -20.93 -7.98
N GLY A 61 -7.50 -19.96 -7.81
CA GLY A 61 -7.81 -18.54 -8.04
C GLY A 61 -7.09 -17.63 -7.06
N ILE A 62 -7.68 -16.45 -6.83
CA ILE A 62 -7.19 -15.46 -5.87
C ILE A 62 -8.15 -15.46 -4.68
N GLU A 63 -7.60 -15.73 -3.49
CA GLU A 63 -8.33 -15.82 -2.23
C GLU A 63 -7.97 -14.60 -1.37
N GLN A 64 -8.97 -13.92 -0.81
CA GLN A 64 -8.75 -12.80 0.12
C GLN A 64 -8.46 -13.34 1.52
N MET A 65 -7.31 -12.96 2.06
CA MET A 65 -6.82 -13.39 3.37
C MET A 65 -7.02 -12.34 4.45
N ASP A 66 -7.07 -11.06 4.07
CA ASP A 66 -7.20 -9.94 4.99
C ASP A 66 -7.90 -8.76 4.30
N ASP A 67 -8.73 -8.06 5.05
CA ASP A 67 -9.44 -6.84 4.69
C ASP A 67 -9.70 -6.05 5.97
N THR A 68 -8.70 -5.28 6.35
CA THR A 68 -8.69 -4.51 7.58
C THR A 68 -8.72 -3.03 7.25
N CYS A 69 -9.62 -2.29 7.86
CA CYS A 69 -9.64 -0.83 7.78
C CYS A 69 -9.47 -0.27 9.19
N GLU A 70 -8.56 0.68 9.37
CA GLU A 70 -8.26 1.26 10.67
C GLU A 70 -7.68 2.67 10.56
N TRP A 71 -7.86 3.44 11.63
CA TRP A 71 -7.21 4.74 11.77
C TRP A 71 -5.83 4.56 12.38
N LEU A 72 -4.84 5.22 11.79
CA LEU A 72 -3.48 5.32 12.30
C LEU A 72 -3.17 6.80 12.59
N PRO A 73 -2.38 7.10 13.64
CA PRO A 73 -1.88 8.45 13.82
C PRO A 73 -0.97 8.81 12.64
N MET A 74 -1.02 10.07 12.19
CA MET A 74 0.03 10.56 11.31
C MET A 74 1.35 10.52 12.09
N PRO A 75 2.41 9.89 11.54
CA PRO A 75 3.69 9.89 12.20
C PRO A 75 4.26 11.32 12.21
N ALA A 76 5.13 11.63 13.18
CA ALA A 76 5.99 12.80 13.01
C ALA A 76 6.90 12.60 11.78
N ALA A 77 7.46 13.69 11.26
CA ALA A 77 8.41 13.61 10.15
C ALA A 77 9.52 12.57 10.43
N ASP A 78 9.86 11.80 9.41
CA ASP A 78 10.88 10.74 9.43
C ASP A 78 10.62 9.56 10.39
N ILE A 79 9.45 9.50 11.03
CA ILE A 79 9.02 8.32 11.79
C ILE A 79 8.25 7.36 10.87
N LYS A 80 8.69 6.11 10.82
CA LYS A 80 7.98 5.05 10.11
C LYS A 80 6.65 4.75 10.77
N ILE A 81 5.57 4.76 9.99
CA ILE A 81 4.27 4.28 10.47
C ILE A 81 4.44 2.79 10.69
N GLY A 82 4.20 2.35 11.94
CA GLY A 82 4.46 1.02 12.48
C GLY A 82 4.82 -0.01 11.41
N HIS A 83 6.09 -0.43 11.38
CA HIS A 83 6.72 -1.25 10.32
C HIS A 83 5.85 -2.40 9.78
N ALA A 84 4.95 -2.97 10.60
CA ALA A 84 4.04 -4.04 10.20
C ALA A 84 2.89 -3.60 9.26
N LYS A 85 2.41 -2.35 9.36
CA LYS A 85 1.16 -1.90 8.74
C LYS A 85 1.37 -1.15 7.43
N LEU A 86 2.32 -0.22 7.40
CA LEU A 86 2.70 0.54 6.21
C LEU A 86 4.23 0.49 6.01
N PRO A 87 4.81 -0.72 5.84
CA PRO A 87 6.26 -0.86 5.69
C PRO A 87 6.76 0.05 4.57
N GLY A 88 7.84 0.77 4.85
CA GLY A 88 8.51 1.64 3.88
C GLY A 88 7.81 2.94 3.51
N LEU A 89 6.57 3.17 3.94
CA LEU A 89 5.84 4.39 3.60
C LEU A 89 6.07 5.48 4.65
N LEU A 90 6.56 6.63 4.19
CA LEU A 90 6.95 7.77 5.02
C LEU A 90 6.22 9.04 4.54
N PRO A 91 4.93 9.23 4.89
CA PRO A 91 4.21 10.44 4.55
C PRO A 91 4.62 11.59 5.47
N GLN A 92 4.90 12.75 4.89
CA GLN A 92 5.25 13.98 5.59
C GLN A 92 4.23 15.06 5.20
N ARG A 93 3.43 15.51 6.16
CA ARG A 93 2.43 16.55 5.93
C ARG A 93 3.08 17.92 5.96
N HIS A 94 2.76 18.71 4.96
CA HIS A 94 2.98 20.14 4.89
C HIS A 94 1.62 20.85 4.81
N ALA A 95 1.60 22.18 4.95
CA ALA A 95 0.36 22.96 4.92
C ALA A 95 -0.48 22.67 3.67
N GLU A 96 0.15 22.68 2.49
CA GLU A 96 -0.54 22.59 1.19
C GLU A 96 -0.45 21.20 0.53
N TYR A 97 0.47 20.34 0.99
CA TYR A 97 0.76 19.07 0.33
C TYR A 97 1.23 17.99 1.30
N ILE A 98 1.30 16.76 0.81
CA ILE A 98 1.95 15.63 1.48
C ILE A 98 3.13 15.18 0.62
N ALA A 99 4.34 15.23 1.17
CA ALA A 99 5.49 14.57 0.57
C ALA A 99 5.48 13.09 0.97
N VAL A 100 5.54 12.20 -0.02
CA VAL A 100 5.52 10.76 0.21
C VAL A 100 6.90 10.22 -0.09
N ARG A 101 7.63 9.86 0.96
CA ARG A 101 8.90 9.15 0.84
C ARG A 101 8.67 7.65 0.88
N PHE A 102 9.53 6.93 0.18
CA PHE A 102 9.57 5.48 0.17
C PHE A 102 10.94 5.00 0.63
N GLY A 103 10.95 4.35 1.79
CA GLY A 103 12.09 3.60 2.29
C GLY A 103 11.94 2.12 1.99
N TYR A 104 12.94 1.49 1.41
CA TYR A 104 12.94 0.04 1.23
C TYR A 104 12.98 -0.65 2.60
N ASP A 105 12.02 -1.55 2.83
CA ASP A 105 11.95 -2.38 4.02
C ASP A 105 12.45 -3.80 3.68
N PRO A 106 13.41 -4.37 4.44
CA PRO A 106 13.91 -5.74 4.20
C PRO A 106 12.82 -6.82 4.15
N SER A 107 11.67 -6.60 4.79
CA SER A 107 10.51 -7.49 4.71
C SER A 107 9.96 -7.64 3.29
N PHE A 108 10.31 -6.74 2.36
CA PHE A 108 9.95 -6.84 0.95
C PHE A 108 10.69 -7.96 0.22
N GLY A 109 11.80 -8.45 0.75
CA GLY A 109 12.59 -9.48 0.10
C GLY A 109 13.23 -9.03 -1.21
N LYS A 110 13.84 -9.96 -1.95
CA LYS A 110 14.65 -9.63 -3.14
C LYS A 110 13.79 -9.07 -4.31
N PRO A 111 14.35 -8.19 -5.15
CA PRO A 111 15.68 -7.59 -5.02
C PRO A 111 15.72 -6.56 -3.89
N VAL A 112 16.84 -6.54 -3.16
CA VAL A 112 17.12 -5.44 -2.23
C VAL A 112 17.33 -4.19 -3.08
N ARG A 113 16.66 -3.10 -2.71
CA ARG A 113 16.86 -1.80 -3.35
C ARG A 113 17.78 -0.98 -2.47
N THR A 114 18.86 -0.49 -3.05
CA THR A 114 19.84 0.36 -2.38
C THR A 114 19.95 1.70 -3.10
N ASP A 115 20.40 2.71 -2.37
CA ASP A 115 20.81 4.00 -2.92
C ASP A 115 22.21 3.92 -3.58
N ASP A 116 22.73 5.07 -4.01
CA ASP A 116 24.06 5.25 -4.59
C ASP A 116 25.22 4.99 -3.60
N ARG A 117 24.92 4.95 -2.30
CA ARG A 117 25.86 4.72 -1.19
C ARG A 117 25.76 3.31 -0.63
N SER A 118 25.04 2.41 -1.30
CA SER A 118 24.76 1.04 -0.83
C SER A 118 23.96 0.97 0.48
N GLY A 119 23.35 2.08 0.92
CA GLY A 119 22.31 2.09 1.95
C GLY A 119 21.00 1.53 1.40
N LEU A 120 20.05 1.15 2.27
CA LEU A 120 18.71 0.79 1.79
C LEU A 120 18.08 2.01 1.11
N LEU A 121 17.44 1.81 -0.04
CA LEU A 121 16.81 2.89 -0.80
C LEU A 121 15.88 3.70 0.10
N ASP A 122 16.06 5.00 0.14
CA ASP A 122 15.16 5.94 0.82
C ASP A 122 15.10 7.21 -0.02
N GLU A 123 13.98 7.40 -0.70
CA GLU A 123 13.82 8.50 -1.65
C GLU A 123 12.43 9.13 -1.58
N LEU A 124 12.34 10.36 -2.09
CA LEU A 124 11.05 11.00 -2.35
C LEU A 124 10.39 10.30 -3.54
N ALA A 125 9.25 9.64 -3.31
CA ALA A 125 8.50 8.98 -4.37
C ALA A 125 7.66 9.98 -5.16
N PHE A 126 6.87 10.81 -4.47
CA PHE A 126 6.07 11.88 -5.08
C PHE A 126 5.51 12.86 -4.03
N VAL A 127 4.93 13.96 -4.52
CA VAL A 127 4.22 14.97 -3.72
C VAL A 127 2.74 14.98 -4.10
N LEU A 128 1.84 15.03 -3.11
CA LEU A 128 0.39 15.08 -3.30
C LEU A 128 -0.19 16.38 -2.73
N GLY A 129 -0.65 17.26 -3.62
CA GLY A 129 -1.57 18.35 -3.26
C GLY A 129 -2.97 17.84 -2.87
N LYS A 130 -3.83 18.72 -2.38
CA LYS A 130 -5.20 18.37 -1.98
C LYS A 130 -5.99 17.74 -3.14
N GLY A 131 -6.64 16.61 -2.88
CA GLY A 131 -7.41 15.84 -3.86
C GLY A 131 -6.58 15.00 -4.82
N GLN A 132 -5.24 15.06 -4.77
CA GLN A 132 -4.36 14.27 -5.63
C GLN A 132 -4.11 12.87 -5.09
N TYR A 133 -3.87 11.96 -6.03
CA TYR A 133 -3.63 10.55 -5.81
C TYR A 133 -2.24 10.14 -6.31
N GLY A 134 -1.62 9.19 -5.62
CA GLY A 134 -0.35 8.60 -6.02
C GLY A 134 -0.30 7.10 -5.75
N ARG A 135 0.55 6.39 -6.48
CA ARG A 135 0.70 4.94 -6.38
C ARG A 135 2.17 4.53 -6.32
N ILE A 136 2.49 3.61 -5.42
CA ILE A 136 3.78 2.92 -5.37
C ILE A 136 3.52 1.43 -5.60
N ILE A 137 4.30 0.80 -6.49
CA ILE A 137 4.21 -0.63 -6.77
C ILE A 137 5.58 -1.27 -6.53
N ILE A 138 5.62 -2.31 -5.71
CA ILE A 138 6.85 -3.03 -5.37
C ILE A 138 6.65 -4.51 -5.62
N ASN A 139 7.60 -5.10 -6.35
CA ASN A 139 7.73 -6.53 -6.52
C ASN A 139 8.76 -7.07 -5.54
N GLY A 140 8.38 -8.10 -4.78
CA GLY A 140 9.22 -8.78 -3.81
C GLY A 140 9.28 -10.28 -4.04
N ARG A 141 10.39 -10.89 -3.61
CA ARG A 141 10.57 -12.34 -3.57
C ARG A 141 11.26 -12.76 -2.28
N ARG A 142 10.66 -13.69 -1.57
CA ARG A 142 11.20 -14.30 -0.35
C ARG A 142 11.38 -15.80 -0.57
N THR A 143 12.37 -16.36 0.11
CA THR A 143 12.56 -17.81 0.17
C THR A 143 12.13 -18.26 1.56
N ILE A 144 11.16 -19.15 1.62
CA ILE A 144 10.71 -19.87 2.81
C ILE A 144 11.06 -21.36 2.65
N GLU A 145 10.83 -22.17 3.68
CA GLU A 145 11.12 -23.61 3.65
C GLU A 145 10.40 -24.32 2.48
N GLU A 146 9.16 -23.93 2.21
CA GLU A 146 8.29 -24.46 1.15
C GLU A 146 8.62 -23.90 -0.24
N GLY A 147 9.61 -23.01 -0.35
CA GLY A 147 10.13 -22.48 -1.62
C GLY A 147 10.02 -20.97 -1.77
N SER A 148 9.92 -20.48 -3.01
CA SER A 148 9.87 -19.04 -3.28
C SER A 148 8.45 -18.49 -3.21
N VAL A 149 8.25 -17.51 -2.34
CA VAL A 149 7.06 -16.64 -2.29
C VAL A 149 7.36 -15.37 -3.08
N TYR A 150 6.46 -15.01 -3.97
CA TYR A 150 6.48 -13.78 -4.72
C TYR A 150 5.38 -12.86 -4.22
N GLU A 151 5.64 -11.57 -4.23
CA GLU A 151 4.74 -10.55 -3.72
C GLU A 151 4.65 -9.38 -4.68
N LEU A 152 3.42 -8.95 -4.97
CA LEU A 152 3.12 -7.66 -5.60
C LEU A 152 2.45 -6.80 -4.53
N ARG A 153 3.11 -5.72 -4.14
CA ARG A 153 2.63 -4.79 -3.10
C ARG A 153 2.34 -3.45 -3.75
N THR A 154 1.10 -2.99 -3.62
CA THR A 154 0.64 -1.71 -4.14
C THR A 154 0.23 -0.83 -2.96
N PHE A 155 0.79 0.39 -2.91
CA PHE A 155 0.36 1.44 -2.00
C PHE A 155 -0.39 2.48 -2.82
N ASN A 156 -1.66 2.67 -2.51
CA ASN A 156 -2.55 3.67 -3.08
C ASN A 156 -2.71 4.78 -2.06
N LEU A 157 -2.33 6.01 -2.39
CA LEU A 157 -2.39 7.15 -1.48
C LEU A 157 -3.29 8.24 -2.04
N TRP A 158 -4.14 8.79 -1.18
CA TRP A 158 -5.01 9.90 -1.54
C TRP A 158 -4.99 10.99 -0.48
N ASN A 159 -4.60 12.20 -0.88
CA ASN A 159 -4.61 13.36 -0.01
C ASN A 159 -6.02 13.97 0.03
N THR A 160 -6.87 13.44 0.91
CA THR A 160 -8.19 13.98 1.22
C THR A 160 -8.36 14.24 2.71
N GLU A 161 -9.19 15.21 3.02
CA GLU A 161 -9.75 15.50 4.36
C GLU A 161 -11.06 14.75 4.59
N ASP A 162 -11.69 14.29 3.52
CA ASP A 162 -13.03 13.72 3.55
C ASP A 162 -12.99 12.22 3.23
N ALA A 163 -13.16 11.40 4.27
CA ALA A 163 -13.33 9.97 4.11
C ALA A 163 -14.68 9.59 3.47
N SER A 164 -15.64 10.51 3.31
CA SER A 164 -16.91 10.24 2.60
C SER A 164 -16.82 10.48 1.08
N SER A 165 -15.82 11.23 0.61
CA SER A 165 -15.57 11.50 -0.83
C SER A 165 -15.08 10.29 -1.66
N LEU A 166 -15.02 9.10 -1.06
CA LEU A 166 -14.44 7.86 -1.56
C LEU A 166 -15.10 7.20 -2.76
N SER A 167 -16.37 7.51 -3.05
CA SER A 167 -17.00 7.11 -4.32
C SER A 167 -16.21 7.65 -5.53
N THR A 168 -15.53 8.79 -5.35
CA THR A 168 -14.65 9.40 -6.36
C THR A 168 -13.33 8.65 -6.55
N LEU A 169 -12.82 7.95 -5.52
CA LEU A 169 -11.59 7.15 -5.60
C LEU A 169 -11.77 5.95 -6.54
N ASN A 170 -12.91 5.26 -6.44
CA ASN A 170 -13.24 4.14 -7.32
C ASN A 170 -13.42 4.57 -8.78
N GLN A 171 -13.95 5.77 -9.04
CA GLN A 171 -14.09 6.29 -10.41
C GLN A 171 -12.77 6.76 -11.01
N ARG A 172 -11.89 7.40 -10.22
CA ARG A 172 -10.63 7.96 -10.73
C ARG A 172 -9.51 6.93 -10.87
N ILE A 173 -9.49 5.88 -10.05
CA ILE A 173 -8.48 4.81 -10.15
C ILE A 173 -8.77 3.83 -11.30
N THR A 174 -10.01 3.73 -11.76
CA THR A 174 -10.38 2.83 -12.87
C THR A 174 -10.06 3.41 -14.26
N LEU A 175 -9.76 4.71 -14.35
CA LEU A 175 -9.55 5.44 -15.62
C LEU A 175 -8.08 5.82 -15.89
N GLY A 176 -7.13 5.43 -15.02
CA GLY A 176 -5.71 5.75 -15.12
C GLY A 176 -4.81 4.53 -15.24
#